data_AF-A0A359F4S3-F1
#
_entry.id   AF-A0A359F4S3-F1
#
_cell.length_a   1.000
_cell.length_b   1.000
_cell.length_c   1.000
_cell.angle_alpha   90.00
_cell.angle_beta   90.00
_cell.angle_gamma   90.00
#
_symmetry.space_group_name_H-M   'P 1'
#
loop_
_entity.id
_entity.type
_entity.pdbx_description
1 polymer ?
#
loop_
_entity_poly.entity_id
_entity_poly.type
_entity_poly.pdbx_seq_one_letter_code
_entity_poly.pdbx_strand_id
1 'polypeptide(L)' 'MAEWHPAFEEYCEAIFELDEDDIKVVQARIAERLSISRPSVSEMMKR' A
#
# COMPACT_ATOMS: atom_id res chain seq x y z
N MET A 1 9.64 14.13 -16.28
CA MET A 1 9.44 14.45 -14.85
C MET A 1 8.81 13.19 -14.28
N ALA A 2 9.48 12.51 -13.35
CA ALA A 2 8.89 11.33 -12.72
C ALA A 2 7.56 11.79 -12.13
N GLU A 3 6.45 11.25 -12.64
CA GLU A 3 5.14 11.51 -12.07
C GLU A 3 5.24 11.04 -10.63
N TRP A 4 5.31 11.99 -9.71
CA TRP A 4 5.25 11.72 -8.29
C TRP A 4 3.86 11.15 -8.09
N HIS A 5 3.75 9.83 -8.06
CA HIS A 5 2.48 9.16 -7.83
C HIS A 5 2.31 9.15 -6.31
N PRO A 6 1.50 10.05 -5.71
CA PRO A 6 1.27 10.05 -4.26
C PRO A 6 0.88 8.65 -3.77
N ALA A 7 0.13 7.89 -4.57
CA ALA A 7 -0.24 6.52 -4.27
C ALA A 7 0.96 5.54 -4.16
N PHE A 8 2.08 5.75 -4.84
CA PHE A 8 3.23 4.83 -4.72
C PHE A 8 3.92 4.99 -3.37
N GLU A 9 4.21 6.24 -2.99
CA GLU A 9 4.88 6.52 -1.72
C GLU A 9 4.00 6.13 -0.53
N GLU A 10 2.70 6.43 -0.58
CA GLU A 10 1.76 6.00 0.46
C GLU A 10 1.73 4.47 0.64
N TYR A 11 1.87 3.69 -0.44
CA TYR A 11 1.97 2.22 -0.32
C TYR A 11 3.31 1.78 0.26
N CYS A 12 4.42 2.42 -0.12
CA CYS A 12 5.72 2.13 0.46
C CYS A 12 5.74 2.43 1.96
N GLU A 13 5.20 3.57 2.37
CA GLU A 13 5.03 3.94 3.78
C GLU A 13 4.15 2.93 4.50
N ALA A 14 2.97 2.61 3.97
CA ALA A 14 2.08 1.63 4.61
C ALA A 14 2.70 0.23 4.74
N ILE A 15 3.49 -0.22 3.76
CA ILE A 15 4.21 -1.49 3.83
C ILE A 15 5.28 -1.45 4.92
N PHE A 16 6.06 -0.37 4.97
CA PHE A 16 7.13 -0.19 5.93
C PHE A 16 6.59 -0.13 7.37
N GLU A 17 5.55 0.66 7.61
CA GLU A 17 4.92 0.77 8.92
C GLU A 17 4.31 -0.55 9.39
N LEU A 18 3.71 -1.34 8.48
CA LEU A 18 3.21 -2.67 8.83
C LEU A 18 4.34 -3.62 9.26
N ASP A 19 5.48 -3.58 8.57
CA ASP A 19 6.66 -4.39 8.91
C ASP A 19 7.28 -3.96 10.25
N GLU A 20 7.41 -2.64 10.50
CA GLU A 20 7.91 -2.11 11.78
C GLU A 20 6.99 -2.46 12.96
N ASP A 21 5.68 -2.54 12.74
CA ASP A 21 4.68 -2.96 13.73
C ASP A 21 4.64 -4.50 13.94
N ASP A 22 5.50 -5.29 13.28
CA ASP A 22 5.47 -6.77 13.22
C ASP A 22 4.11 -7.31 12.73
N ILE A 23 3.40 -6.51 11.91
CA ILE A 23 2.13 -6.89 11.29
C ILE A 23 2.40 -7.48 9.92
N LYS A 24 1.88 -8.69 9.69
CA LYS A 24 2.00 -9.36 8.39
C LYS A 24 1.54 -8.46 7.23
N VAL A 25 2.48 -8.13 6.35
CA VAL A 25 2.23 -7.35 5.13
C VAL A 25 1.41 -8.18 4.14
N VAL A 26 0.10 -7.90 4.07
CA VAL A 26 -0.83 -8.49 3.10
C VAL A 26 -1.72 -7.41 2.51
N GLN A 27 -2.18 -7.60 1.26
CA GLN A 27 -3.02 -6.60 0.56
C GLN A 27 -4.26 -6.17 1.36
N ALA A 28 -4.80 -7.07 2.20
CA ALA A 28 -5.88 -6.76 3.13
C ALA A 28 -5.55 -5.60 4.07
N ARG A 29 -4.36 -5.66 4.69
CA ARG A 29 -3.89 -4.69 5.69
C ARG A 29 -3.51 -3.37 5.04
N ILE A 30 -2.92 -3.43 3.85
CA ILE A 30 -2.63 -2.24 3.05
C ILE A 30 -3.94 -1.51 2.69
N ALA A 31 -4.96 -2.24 2.25
CA ALA A 31 -6.27 -1.66 1.93
C ALA A 31 -6.94 -1.02 3.16
N GLU A 32 -6.87 -1.68 4.31
CA GLU A 32 -7.37 -1.14 5.59
C GLU A 32 -6.61 0.13 6.00
N ARG A 33 -5.27 0.10 5.96
CA ARG A 33 -4.42 1.22 6.39
C ARG A 33 -4.59 2.45 5.50
N LEU A 34 -4.65 2.26 4.18
CA LEU A 34 -4.84 3.33 3.21
C LEU A 34 -6.30 3.74 3.01
N SER A 35 -7.26 3.09 3.70
CA SER A 35 -8.70 3.36 3.55
C SER A 35 -9.21 3.30 2.10
N ILE A 36 -8.69 2.33 1.33
CA ILE A 36 -9.05 2.11 -0.07
C ILE A 36 -9.60 0.70 -0.29
N SER A 37 -10.16 0.45 -1.47
CA SER A 37 -10.69 -0.87 -1.82
C SER A 37 -9.57 -1.90 -2.02
N ARG A 38 -9.79 -3.14 -1.59
CA ARG A 38 -8.89 -4.27 -1.88
C ARG A 38 -8.64 -4.48 -3.38
N PRO A 39 -9.65 -4.33 -4.27
CA PRO A 39 -9.41 -4.33 -5.71
C PRO A 39 -8.39 -3.27 -6.16
N SER A 40 -8.45 -2.04 -5.63
CA SER A 40 -7.48 -0.98 -5.95
C SER A 40 -6.04 -1.38 -5.62
N VAL A 41 -5.82 -1.99 -4.45
CA VAL A 41 -4.52 -2.54 -4.04
C VAL A 41 -4.07 -3.65 -4.99
N SER A 42 -4.97 -4.55 -5.37
CA SER A 42 -4.65 -5.65 -6.28
C SER A 42 -4.25 -5.13 -7.66
N GLU A 43 -4.96 -4.13 -8.20
CA GLU A 43 -4.65 -3.54 -9.50
C GLU A 43 -3.33 -2.77 -9.49
N MET A 44 -2.99 -2.09 -8.39
CA MET A 44 -1.69 -1.42 -8.27
C MET A 44 -0.53 -2.43 -8.22
N MET A 45 -0.67 -3.55 -7.50
CA MET A 45 0.38 -4.57 -7.37
C MET A 45 0.62 -5.37 -8.66
N LYS A 46 -0.33 -5.36 -9.60
CA LYS A 46 -0.19 -6.02 -10.90
C LYS A 46 0.51 -5.15 -11.95
N ARG A 47 0.62 -3.84 -11.72
CA ARG A 47 1.23 -2.86 -12.62
C ARG A 47 2.73 -2.81 -12.38
#